data_AF-A0A7C0XNA4-F1
#
_entry.id   AF-A0A7C0XNA4-F1
#
_cell.length_a   1.000
_cell.length_b   1.000
_cell.length_c   1.000
_cell.angle_alpha   90.00
_cell.angle_beta   90.00
_cell.angle_gamma   90.00
#
_symmetry.space_group_name_H-M   'P 1'
#
loop_
_entity.id
_entity.type
_entity.pdbx_description
1 polymer ?
#
loop_
_entity_poly.entity_id
_entity_poly.type
_entity_poly.pdbx_seq_one_letter_code
_entity_poly.pdbx_strand_id
1 'polypeptide(L)'
;MVLMFEERKERALARLRADEGKKGRVDEEVVEIIGRLNSLKDFFTTSSCSGRIVLLRVPEVGAKREAVFLGKWHRAVTKEEVLAVLKRSAVGTAEKGEVWLLSQSPILHVACRTLGKAKALLA
;
A
#
# COMPACT_ATOMS: atom_id res chain seq x y z
N MET A 1 10.97 -28.55 12.81
CA MET A 1 10.96 -27.06 12.80
C MET A 1 10.28 -26.49 11.54
N VAL A 2 9.18 -27.11 11.06
CA VAL A 2 8.42 -26.70 9.85
C VAL A 2 7.10 -26.00 10.20
N LEU A 3 6.66 -26.09 11.46
CA LEU A 3 5.39 -25.56 11.96
C LEU A 3 5.28 -24.03 11.83
N MET A 4 6.39 -23.29 11.99
CA MET A 4 6.35 -21.83 12.05
C MET A 4 5.93 -21.14 10.74
N PHE A 5 6.27 -21.69 9.56
CA PHE A 5 5.90 -21.06 8.29
C PHE A 5 4.42 -21.30 7.96
N GLU A 6 3.94 -22.53 8.16
CA GLU A 6 2.54 -22.88 7.91
C GLU A 6 1.60 -22.11 8.84
N GLU A 7 1.92 -22.03 10.14
CA GLU A 7 1.13 -21.26 11.11
C GLU A 7 1.05 -19.76 10.75
N ARG A 8 2.17 -19.19 10.28
CA ARG A 8 2.21 -17.79 9.82
C ARG A 8 1.40 -17.60 8.54
N LYS A 9 1.49 -18.54 7.61
CA LYS A 9 0.71 -18.55 6.37
C LYS A 9 -0.78 -18.63 6.66
N GLU A 10 -1.20 -19.58 7.49
CA GLU A 10 -2.58 -19.75 7.90
C GLU A 10 -3.14 -18.48 8.54
N ARG A 11 -2.39 -17.87 9.46
CA ARG A 11 -2.78 -16.60 10.10
C ARG A 11 -2.93 -15.45 9.09
N ALA A 12 -2.01 -15.34 8.13
CA ALA A 12 -2.07 -14.31 7.10
C ALA A 12 -3.29 -14.50 6.19
N LEU A 13 -3.59 -15.74 5.79
CA LEU A 13 -4.76 -16.07 4.99
C LEU A 13 -6.07 -15.87 5.74
N ALA A 14 -6.13 -16.22 7.03
CA ALA A 14 -7.29 -15.96 7.88
C ALA A 14 -7.59 -14.45 7.97
N ARG A 15 -6.53 -13.62 8.11
CA ARG A 15 -6.68 -12.16 8.09
C ARG A 15 -7.17 -11.66 6.73
N LEU A 16 -6.60 -12.15 5.63
CA LEU A 16 -7.01 -11.76 4.29
C LEU A 16 -8.50 -12.06 4.06
N ARG A 17 -8.94 -13.29 4.38
CA ARG A 17 -10.35 -13.70 4.30
C ARG A 17 -11.27 -12.85 5.18
N ALA A 18 -10.79 -12.44 6.35
CA ALA A 18 -11.56 -11.55 7.23
C ALA A 18 -11.68 -10.13 6.66
N ASP A 19 -10.76 -9.71 5.78
CA ASP A 19 -10.77 -8.40 5.13
C ASP A 19 -11.45 -8.42 3.75
N GLU A 20 -11.64 -9.60 3.14
CA GLU A 20 -12.41 -9.79 1.91
C GLU A 20 -13.85 -9.26 2.06
N GLY A 21 -14.34 -8.54 1.04
CA GLY A 21 -15.66 -7.92 1.04
C GLY A 21 -15.78 -6.65 1.90
N LYS A 22 -14.77 -6.29 2.70
CA LYS A 22 -14.75 -5.01 3.42
C LYS A 22 -14.24 -3.90 2.51
N LYS A 23 -15.10 -2.90 2.26
CA LYS A 23 -14.78 -1.74 1.43
C LYS A 23 -13.45 -1.10 1.85
N GLY A 24 -12.52 -0.99 0.91
CA GLY A 24 -11.22 -0.32 1.10
C GLY A 24 -10.20 -1.09 1.97
N ARG A 25 -10.41 -2.40 2.21
CA ARG A 25 -9.44 -3.25 2.92
C ARG A 25 -8.57 -4.11 1.99
N VAL A 26 -9.10 -4.48 0.83
CA VAL A 26 -8.37 -5.22 -0.21
C VAL A 26 -8.58 -4.49 -1.53
N ASP A 27 -7.49 -4.10 -2.18
CA ASP A 27 -7.53 -3.41 -3.48
C ASP A 27 -7.81 -4.45 -4.58
N GLU A 28 -8.92 -4.27 -5.32
CA GLU A 28 -9.40 -5.23 -6.35
C GLU A 28 -8.34 -5.51 -7.42
N GLU A 29 -7.57 -4.48 -7.79
CA GLU A 29 -6.53 -4.53 -8.83
C GLU A 29 -5.38 -5.52 -8.53
N VAL A 30 -5.19 -5.91 -7.26
CA VAL A 30 -4.12 -6.84 -6.85
C VAL A 30 -4.65 -8.18 -6.33
N VAL A 31 -5.97 -8.38 -6.30
CA VAL A 31 -6.58 -9.62 -5.76
C VAL A 31 -6.09 -10.86 -6.51
N GLU A 32 -6.01 -10.80 -7.84
CA GLU A 32 -5.60 -11.95 -8.66
C GLU A 32 -4.17 -12.40 -8.34
N ILE A 33 -3.21 -11.47 -8.33
CA ILE A 33 -1.81 -11.77 -8.05
C ILE A 33 -1.61 -12.25 -6.60
N ILE A 34 -2.34 -11.67 -5.65
CA ILE A 34 -2.34 -12.12 -4.24
C ILE A 34 -2.87 -13.55 -4.15
N GLY A 35 -3.99 -13.85 -4.81
CA GLY A 35 -4.57 -15.18 -4.85
C GLY A 35 -3.59 -16.22 -5.42
N ARG A 36 -2.93 -15.87 -6.53
CA ARG A 36 -1.93 -16.75 -7.17
C ARG A 36 -0.71 -16.98 -6.28
N LEU A 37 -0.19 -15.95 -5.61
CA LEU A 37 0.94 -16.10 -4.68
C LEU A 37 0.55 -16.99 -3.49
N ASN A 38 -0.62 -16.76 -2.92
CA ASN A 38 -1.11 -17.51 -1.76
C ASN A 38 -1.44 -18.98 -2.07
N SER A 39 -1.82 -19.30 -3.31
CA SER A 39 -2.05 -20.69 -3.73
C SER A 39 -0.76 -21.52 -3.82
N LEU A 40 0.41 -20.88 -3.93
CA LEU A 40 1.70 -21.57 -3.99
C LEU A 40 2.18 -21.96 -2.58
N LYS A 41 2.61 -23.20 -2.40
CA LYS A 41 3.04 -23.72 -1.08
C LYS A 41 4.16 -22.92 -0.42
N ASP A 42 5.04 -22.29 -1.20
CA ASP A 42 6.26 -21.66 -0.70
C ASP A 42 6.12 -20.15 -0.43
N PHE A 43 4.92 -19.59 -0.63
CA PHE A 43 4.67 -18.15 -0.54
C PHE A 43 3.38 -17.85 0.22
N PHE A 44 3.34 -16.68 0.85
CA PHE A 44 2.09 -16.04 1.25
C PHE A 44 2.26 -14.52 1.37
N THR A 45 1.19 -13.77 1.16
CA THR A 45 1.16 -12.31 1.27
C THR A 45 0.82 -11.86 2.69
N THR A 46 1.47 -10.82 3.21
CA THR A 46 1.14 -10.24 4.53
C THR A 46 0.43 -8.89 4.44
N SER A 47 0.70 -8.13 3.38
CA SER A 47 0.02 -6.88 3.03
C SER A 47 0.28 -6.52 1.58
N SER A 48 -0.61 -5.74 0.98
CA SER A 48 -0.49 -5.25 -0.38
C SER A 48 -1.10 -3.84 -0.50
N CYS A 49 -0.74 -3.14 -1.57
CA CYS A 49 -1.41 -1.93 -2.06
C CYS A 49 -1.30 -1.93 -3.59
N SER A 50 -2.39 -1.61 -4.30
CA SER A 50 -2.38 -1.53 -5.76
C SER A 50 -1.71 -0.27 -6.33
N GLY A 51 -1.11 0.54 -5.47
CA GLY A 51 -0.57 1.83 -5.83
C GLY A 51 -1.54 2.94 -5.46
N ARG A 52 -1.02 4.16 -5.46
CA ARG A 52 -1.80 5.34 -5.09
C ARG A 52 -1.15 6.61 -5.56
N ILE A 53 -1.99 7.60 -5.81
CA ILE A 53 -1.58 8.99 -5.94
C ILE A 53 -1.85 9.66 -4.60
N VAL A 54 -0.87 10.43 -4.10
CA VAL A 54 -0.99 11.15 -2.84
C VAL A 54 -0.55 12.59 -3.01
N LEU A 55 -1.25 13.48 -2.32
CA LEU A 55 -0.84 14.86 -2.12
C LEU A 55 -0.39 15.00 -0.67
N LEU A 56 0.90 15.28 -0.48
CA LEU A 56 1.56 15.22 0.81
C LEU A 56 2.19 16.58 1.12
N ARG A 57 1.80 17.22 2.22
CA ARG A 57 2.49 18.40 2.75
C ARG A 57 3.64 17.92 3.63
N VAL A 58 4.85 18.39 3.36
CA VAL A 58 6.03 18.11 4.17
C VAL A 58 6.54 19.44 4.71
N PRO A 59 6.61 19.63 6.04
CA PRO A 59 7.03 20.91 6.63
C PRO A 59 8.42 21.36 6.17
N GLU A 60 9.37 20.41 6.14
CA GLU A 60 10.76 20.62 5.75
C GLU A 60 11.32 19.37 5.06
N VAL A 61 12.30 19.55 4.16
CA VAL A 61 12.96 18.44 3.45
C VAL A 61 13.57 17.49 4.47
N GLY A 62 13.10 16.23 4.49
CA GLY A 62 13.55 15.20 5.42
C GLY A 62 12.63 14.94 6.63
N ALA A 63 11.71 15.86 6.94
CA ALA A 63 10.74 15.72 8.04
C ALA A 63 9.53 14.82 7.68
N LYS A 64 9.79 13.62 7.16
CA LYS A 64 8.74 12.69 6.67
C LYS A 64 7.73 12.28 7.75
N ARG A 65 8.09 12.31 9.03
CA ARG A 65 7.20 11.92 10.14
C ARG A 65 6.10 12.96 10.40
N GLU A 66 6.34 14.20 10.04
CA GLU A 66 5.41 15.32 10.22
C GLU A 66 4.64 15.61 8.92
N ALA A 67 4.78 14.74 7.92
CA ALA A 67 4.11 14.89 6.65
C ALA A 67 2.59 14.64 6.79
N VAL A 68 1.79 15.55 6.23
CA VAL A 68 0.32 15.52 6.30
C VAL A 68 -0.25 15.12 4.95
N PHE A 69 -1.03 14.04 4.91
CA PHE A 69 -1.77 13.66 3.71
C PHE A 69 -2.92 14.64 3.48
N LEU A 70 -2.80 15.47 2.43
CA LEU A 70 -3.85 16.36 1.98
C LEU A 70 -4.88 15.62 1.11
N GLY A 71 -4.41 14.62 0.35
CA GLY A 71 -5.24 13.80 -0.51
C GLY A 71 -4.62 12.42 -0.77
N LYS A 72 -5.48 11.41 -0.93
CA LYS A 72 -5.08 10.02 -1.17
C LYS A 72 -6.08 9.35 -2.10
N TRP A 73 -5.60 8.82 -3.22
CA TRP A 73 -6.42 8.16 -4.23
C TRP A 73 -5.79 6.83 -4.62
N HIS A 74 -6.60 5.76 -4.62
CA HIS A 74 -6.22 4.43 -5.12
C HIS A 74 -6.71 4.23 -6.57
N ARG A 75 -6.70 5.31 -7.35
CA ARG A 75 -7.12 5.34 -8.76
C ARG A 75 -6.47 6.53 -9.47
N ALA A 76 -6.62 6.58 -10.78
CA ALA A 76 -6.35 7.79 -11.54
C ALA A 76 -7.16 8.98 -10.98
N VAL A 77 -6.53 10.16 -10.94
CA VAL A 77 -7.09 11.39 -10.37
C VAL A 77 -7.07 12.47 -11.44
N THR A 78 -8.12 13.30 -11.49
CA THR A 78 -8.17 14.42 -12.44
C THR A 78 -7.45 15.65 -11.89
N LYS A 79 -7.03 16.54 -12.79
CA LYS A 79 -6.42 17.82 -12.42
C LYS A 79 -7.29 18.63 -11.47
N GLU A 80 -8.60 18.63 -11.71
CA GLU A 80 -9.60 19.39 -10.95
C GLU A 80 -9.69 18.89 -9.52
N GLU A 81 -9.65 17.57 -9.31
CA GLU A 81 -9.65 16.97 -7.97
C GLU A 81 -8.41 17.40 -7.17
N VAL A 82 -7.22 17.37 -7.78
CA VAL A 82 -5.97 17.82 -7.14
C VAL A 82 -6.05 19.30 -6.80
N LEU A 83 -6.47 20.14 -7.75
CA LEU A 83 -6.59 21.59 -7.53
C LEU A 83 -7.63 21.92 -6.46
N ALA A 84 -8.73 21.17 -6.37
CA ALA A 84 -9.75 21.37 -5.34
C ALA A 84 -9.19 21.05 -3.94
N VAL A 85 -8.39 20.00 -3.79
CA VAL A 85 -7.69 19.71 -2.53
C VAL A 85 -6.71 20.82 -2.19
N LEU A 86 -5.85 21.22 -3.14
CA LEU A 86 -4.86 22.28 -2.94
C LEU A 86 -5.50 23.60 -2.48
N LYS A 87 -6.60 24.01 -3.13
CA LYS A 87 -7.33 25.23 -2.76
C LYS A 87 -7.88 25.15 -1.34
N ARG A 88 -8.54 24.04 -0.97
CA ARG A 88 -9.06 23.85 0.40
C ARG A 88 -7.94 23.84 1.44
N SER A 89 -6.81 23.23 1.12
CA SER A 89 -5.65 23.16 2.01
C SER A 89 -4.90 24.48 2.16
N ALA A 90 -5.13 25.47 1.29
CA ALA A 90 -4.50 26.78 1.32
C ALA A 90 -5.34 27.86 2.06
N VAL A 91 -6.64 27.62 2.27
CA VAL A 91 -7.52 28.59 2.94
C VAL A 91 -7.32 28.52 4.47
N GLY A 92 -6.96 29.64 5.08
CA GLY A 92 -6.94 29.81 6.54
C GLY A 92 -5.74 29.19 7.27
N THR A 93 -4.74 28.64 6.56
CA THR A 93 -3.56 28.04 7.19
C THR A 93 -2.30 28.85 6.86
N ALA A 94 -1.63 29.36 7.90
CA ALA A 94 -0.24 29.85 7.84
C ALA A 94 0.77 28.68 7.77
N GLU A 95 0.34 27.53 7.26
CA GLU A 95 1.12 26.30 7.32
C GLU A 95 2.18 26.30 6.22
N LYS A 96 3.43 26.49 6.67
CA LYS A 96 4.64 26.40 5.85
C LYS A 96 4.90 24.94 5.48
N GLY A 97 5.47 24.73 4.30
CA GLY A 97 5.93 23.42 3.84
C GLY A 97 5.72 23.20 2.35
N GLU A 98 6.47 22.26 1.79
CA GLU A 98 6.34 21.87 0.39
C GLU A 98 5.19 20.89 0.22
N VAL A 99 4.42 21.05 -0.86
CA VAL A 99 3.37 20.10 -1.23
C VAL A 99 3.88 19.24 -2.38
N TRP A 100 3.94 17.94 -2.13
CA TRP A 100 4.41 16.93 -3.07
C TRP A 100 3.21 16.17 -3.66
N LEU A 101 3.13 16.12 -4.98
CA LEU A 101 2.27 15.18 -5.70
C LEU A 101 3.09 13.94 -6.03
N LEU A 102 2.75 12.80 -5.42
CA LEU A 102 3.50 11.56 -5.58
C LEU A 102 2.62 10.49 -6.20
N SER A 103 3.14 9.81 -7.22
CA SER A 103 2.61 8.53 -7.71
C SER A 103 3.43 7.40 -7.11
N GLN A 104 2.80 6.53 -6.33
CA GLN A 104 3.42 5.38 -5.69
C GLN A 104 2.94 4.12 -6.38
N SER A 105 3.91 3.31 -6.87
CA SER A 105 3.65 2.02 -7.51
C SER A 105 2.96 1.03 -6.57
N PRO A 106 2.33 -0.03 -7.13
CA PRO A 106 1.90 -1.17 -6.34
C PRO A 106 3.04 -1.73 -5.48
N ILE A 107 2.70 -2.20 -4.29
CA ILE A 107 3.65 -2.87 -3.38
C ILE A 107 3.01 -4.10 -2.76
N LEU A 108 3.75 -5.21 -2.78
CA LEU A 108 3.34 -6.47 -2.16
C LEU A 108 4.43 -6.91 -1.18
N HIS A 109 4.03 -7.25 0.03
CA HIS A 109 4.90 -7.95 0.98
C HIS A 109 4.60 -9.45 0.93
N VAL A 110 5.58 -10.22 0.46
CA VAL A 110 5.47 -11.67 0.26
C VAL A 110 6.48 -12.39 1.15
N ALA A 111 5.99 -13.21 2.07
CA ALA A 111 6.82 -14.11 2.84
C ALA A 111 7.15 -15.35 2.00
N CYS A 112 8.43 -15.71 1.97
CA CYS A 112 8.95 -16.83 1.19
C CYS A 112 9.48 -17.90 2.14
N ARG A 113 9.22 -19.19 1.85
CA ARG A 113 9.63 -20.31 2.70
C ARG A 113 11.14 -20.36 2.93
N THR A 114 11.92 -20.02 1.91
CA THR A 114 13.38 -20.05 1.95
C THR A 114 13.96 -18.85 1.21
N LEU A 115 15.23 -18.54 1.50
CA LEU A 115 15.98 -17.53 0.75
C LEU A 115 16.05 -17.83 -0.76
N GLY A 116 16.16 -19.11 -1.13
CA GLY A 116 16.15 -19.52 -2.54
C GLY A 116 14.82 -19.19 -3.25
N LYS A 117 13.68 -19.36 -2.55
CA LYS A 117 12.37 -18.98 -3.06
C LYS A 117 12.20 -17.47 -3.15
N ALA A 118 12.75 -16.72 -2.18
CA ALA A 118 12.78 -15.26 -2.24
C ALA A 118 13.56 -14.76 -3.45
N LYS A 119 14.75 -15.32 -3.71
CA LYS A 119 15.54 -14.99 -4.91
C LYS A 119 14.79 -15.32 -6.20
N ALA A 120 14.14 -16.48 -6.27
CA ALA A 120 13.36 -16.89 -7.45
C ALA A 120 12.13 -16.00 -7.70
N LEU A 121 11.56 -15.37 -6.66
CA LEU A 121 10.46 -14.41 -6.81
C LEU A 121 10.93 -13.04 -7.32
N LEU A 122 12.20 -12.69 -7.06
CA LEU A 122 12.80 -11.41 -7.44
C LEU A 122 13.55 -11.44 -8.78
N ALA A 123 13.80 -12.64 -9.32
CA ALA A 123 14.50 -12.87 -10.58
C ALA A 123 13.54 -12.70 -11.77
#